data_AF-A0A968GQ85-F1
#
_entry.id   AF-A0A968GQ85-F1
#
_cell.length_a   1.000
_cell.length_b   1.000
_cell.length_c   1.000
_cell.angle_alpha   90.00
_cell.angle_beta   90.00
_cell.angle_gamma   90.00
#
_symmetry.space_group_name_H-M   'P 1'
#
loop_
_entity.id
_entity.type
_entity.pdbx_description
1 polymer ?
#
loop_
_entity_poly.entity_id
_entity_poly.type
_entity_poly.pdbx_seq_one_letter_code
_entity_poly.pdbx_strand_id
1 'polypeptide(L)'
;MNKLHLPPRNIFPVMLAVTVLALAILSCGAGAPGTGEEQPVASQATQPAPEEPSEEQPPTIIDPVPQPTFSLPATSVPAIPEKRRLTLEFPEKIRVGDADIVRLTLEVDDLGNVTPTAVIEGNVVTGEVIEIPNLYETHHVIVESKFDVAGLQVSPAESISQTLSPGQTLNFFWSVRPQETGVYRGTLWLFLHFVDKLSGEESRKTVSAQIVEIEAVNFFGLSANLVRGMGAVGSVVGTVVGFPFFEDIVKFIFKRRGRVHN
;
A
#
# COMPACT_ATOMS: atom_id res chain seq x y z
N MET A 1 68.33 16.52 26.74
CA MET A 1 68.45 15.58 25.61
C MET A 1 67.13 15.51 24.86
N ASN A 2 67.22 15.79 23.56
CA ASN A 2 66.33 15.54 22.41
C ASN A 2 64.85 15.96 22.45
N LYS A 3 64.59 17.18 21.94
CA LYS A 3 63.30 17.61 21.38
C LYS A 3 63.20 17.10 19.94
N LEU A 4 62.23 16.23 19.65
CA LEU A 4 61.89 15.84 18.28
C LEU A 4 61.13 16.99 17.60
N HIS A 5 61.84 17.74 16.75
CA HIS A 5 61.25 18.68 15.81
C HIS A 5 60.75 17.93 14.58
N LEU A 6 59.43 17.85 14.39
CA LEU A 6 58.82 17.42 13.14
C LEU A 6 58.75 18.62 12.16
N PRO A 7 59.20 18.48 10.90
CA PRO A 7 59.24 19.57 9.94
C PRO A 7 57.85 19.86 9.32
N PRO A 8 57.52 21.12 8.99
CA PRO A 8 56.18 21.54 8.53
C PRO A 8 55.89 21.26 7.04
N ARG A 9 56.56 20.29 6.39
CA ARG A 9 56.60 20.18 4.92
C ARG A 9 55.67 19.13 4.28
N ASN A 10 54.83 18.44 5.07
CA ASN A 10 54.03 17.30 4.56
C ASN A 10 52.50 17.37 4.85
N ILE A 11 51.94 18.53 5.19
CA ILE A 11 50.49 18.64 5.50
C ILE A 11 49.63 18.55 4.22
N PHE A 12 50.15 19.06 3.09
CA PHE A 12 49.44 19.07 1.81
C PHE A 12 49.13 17.67 1.25
N PRO A 13 50.08 16.70 1.20
CA PRO A 13 49.77 15.35 0.73
C PRO A 13 48.84 14.59 1.68
N VAL A 14 48.87 14.88 2.99
CA VAL A 14 47.96 14.26 3.97
C VAL A 14 46.53 14.76 3.81
N MET A 15 46.33 16.07 3.62
CA MET A 15 45.00 16.61 3.30
C MET A 15 44.48 16.08 1.96
N LEU A 16 45.34 15.97 0.94
CA LEU A 16 44.95 15.40 -0.35
C LEU A 16 44.55 13.92 -0.20
N ALA A 17 45.28 13.13 0.60
CA ALA A 17 44.95 11.74 0.87
C ALA A 17 43.63 11.57 1.65
N VAL A 18 43.35 12.43 2.63
CA VAL A 18 42.07 12.43 3.37
C VAL A 18 40.91 12.86 2.47
N THR A 19 41.12 13.83 1.58
CA THR A 19 40.09 14.28 0.63
C THR A 19 39.79 13.20 -0.42
N VAL A 20 40.82 12.51 -0.93
CA VAL A 20 40.66 11.36 -1.84
C VAL A 20 39.97 10.19 -1.13
N LEU A 21 40.31 9.91 0.13
CA LEU A 21 39.64 8.87 0.92
C LEU A 21 38.16 9.20 1.17
N ALA A 22 37.83 10.47 1.46
CA ALA A 22 36.44 10.91 1.61
C ALA A 22 35.65 10.80 0.28
N LEU A 23 36.26 11.13 -0.87
CA LEU A 23 35.63 10.93 -2.18
C LEU A 23 35.46 9.44 -2.55
N ALA A 24 36.38 8.57 -2.12
CA ALA A 24 36.26 7.13 -2.37
C ALA A 24 35.08 6.51 -1.60
N ILE A 25 34.82 6.95 -0.37
CA ILE A 25 33.69 6.47 0.46
C ILE A 25 32.33 6.94 -0.12
N LEU A 26 32.26 8.09 -0.79
CA LEU A 26 31.06 8.51 -1.52
C LEU A 26 30.79 7.71 -2.80
N SER A 27 31.78 6.99 -3.34
CA SER A 27 31.61 6.20 -4.58
C SER A 27 31.18 4.74 -4.36
N CYS A 28 31.29 4.22 -3.13
CA CYS A 28 30.85 2.87 -2.76
C CYS A 28 29.54 2.91 -1.98
N GLY A 29 28.45 3.28 -2.65
CA GLY A 29 27.12 3.40 -2.04
C GLY A 29 25.97 3.06 -2.99
N ALA A 30 26.19 2.13 -3.93
CA ALA A 30 25.14 1.55 -4.76
C ALA A 30 25.21 0.02 -4.68
N GLY A 31 25.01 -0.52 -3.47
CA GLY A 31 24.79 -1.94 -3.25
C GLY A 31 23.30 -2.24 -3.37
N ALA A 32 22.88 -2.76 -4.51
CA ALA A 32 21.56 -3.36 -4.68
C ALA A 32 21.42 -4.56 -3.73
N PRO A 33 20.31 -4.72 -3.00
CA PRO A 33 20.05 -5.95 -2.28
C PRO A 33 19.79 -7.07 -3.28
N GLY A 34 20.63 -8.12 -3.20
CA GLY A 34 20.53 -9.32 -4.01
C GLY A 34 19.19 -10.00 -3.83
N THR A 35 18.57 -10.31 -4.96
CA THR A 35 17.50 -11.30 -5.11
C THR A 35 18.03 -12.65 -4.62
N GLY A 36 17.54 -13.10 -3.47
CA GLY A 36 17.60 -14.50 -3.10
C GLY A 36 16.73 -15.31 -4.05
N GLU A 37 17.34 -16.00 -5.00
CA GLU A 37 16.73 -17.14 -5.68
C GLU A 37 16.66 -18.30 -4.68
N GLU A 38 15.53 -18.41 -3.98
CA GLU A 38 15.19 -19.64 -3.27
C GLU A 38 14.45 -20.56 -4.24
N GLN A 39 15.22 -21.54 -4.73
CA GLN A 39 14.81 -22.59 -5.62
C GLN A 39 13.78 -23.50 -4.91
N PRO A 40 12.63 -23.82 -5.52
CA PRO A 40 11.62 -24.65 -4.87
C PRO A 40 12.09 -26.10 -4.88
N VAL A 41 12.49 -26.61 -3.70
CA VAL A 41 12.75 -28.03 -3.50
C VAL A 41 11.40 -28.74 -3.40
N ALA A 42 11.21 -29.68 -4.32
CA ALA A 42 10.03 -30.50 -4.49
C ALA A 42 9.51 -31.10 -3.18
N SER A 43 8.21 -30.89 -2.94
CA SER A 43 7.44 -31.60 -1.93
C SER A 43 7.40 -33.10 -2.25
N GLN A 44 8.15 -33.89 -1.48
CA GLN A 44 7.91 -35.32 -1.36
C GLN A 44 6.70 -35.52 -0.45
N ALA A 45 5.53 -35.77 -1.04
CA ALA A 45 4.39 -36.30 -0.32
C ALA A 45 4.63 -37.79 -0.05
N THR A 46 4.85 -38.11 1.21
CA THR A 46 4.86 -39.47 1.75
C THR A 46 3.50 -40.11 1.51
N GLN A 47 3.49 -41.15 0.67
CA GLN A 47 2.44 -42.14 0.56
C GLN A 47 2.25 -42.87 1.90
N PRO A 48 1.00 -43.15 2.30
CA PRO A 48 0.66 -44.38 2.97
C PRO A 48 0.03 -45.33 1.95
N ALA A 49 0.68 -46.48 1.76
CA ALA A 49 0.07 -47.70 1.23
C ALA A 49 -0.79 -48.37 2.34
N PRO A 50 -1.38 -49.55 2.11
CA PRO A 50 -2.45 -49.87 1.16
C PRO A 50 -3.66 -50.48 1.91
N GLU A 51 -4.88 -50.11 1.54
CA GLU A 51 -6.07 -50.89 1.92
C GLU A 51 -6.22 -52.08 0.96
N GLU A 52 -6.12 -53.29 1.51
CA GLU A 52 -6.48 -54.56 0.88
C GLU A 52 -7.81 -55.06 1.48
N PRO A 53 -8.48 -56.07 0.89
CA PRO A 53 -9.72 -55.87 0.14
C PRO A 53 -10.91 -56.59 0.80
N SER A 54 -12.13 -56.13 0.51
CA SER A 54 -13.31 -57.00 0.59
C SER A 54 -14.02 -56.99 -0.76
N GLU A 55 -13.99 -58.16 -1.39
CA GLU A 55 -14.76 -58.53 -2.57
C GLU A 55 -16.27 -58.63 -2.26
N GLU A 56 -17.04 -58.84 -3.35
CA GLU A 56 -18.43 -59.30 -3.43
C GLU A 56 -19.47 -58.15 -3.42
N GLN A 57 -20.22 -57.85 -4.49
CA GLN A 57 -20.87 -58.73 -5.47
C GLN A 57 -21.53 -57.87 -6.60
N PRO A 58 -21.50 -58.24 -7.90
CA PRO A 58 -22.45 -57.71 -8.90
C PRO A 58 -23.76 -58.55 -8.85
N PRO A 59 -24.94 -58.09 -9.34
CA PRO A 59 -25.11 -57.27 -10.54
C PRO A 59 -26.26 -56.23 -10.47
N THR A 60 -26.34 -55.33 -11.45
CA THR A 60 -27.54 -55.08 -12.30
C THR A 60 -27.29 -53.79 -13.09
N ILE A 61 -27.06 -53.96 -14.39
CA ILE A 61 -27.11 -52.88 -15.36
C ILE A 61 -28.58 -52.45 -15.42
N ILE A 62 -28.88 -51.28 -14.86
CA ILE A 62 -30.12 -50.58 -15.14
C ILE A 62 -29.75 -49.58 -16.23
N ASP A 63 -30.28 -49.77 -17.43
CA ASP A 63 -30.17 -48.84 -18.54
C ASP A 63 -30.49 -47.41 -18.07
N PRO A 64 -29.66 -46.39 -18.37
CA PRO A 64 -30.06 -45.01 -18.15
C PRO A 64 -31.13 -44.67 -19.18
N VAL A 65 -32.37 -44.55 -18.71
CA VAL A 65 -33.44 -43.86 -19.44
C VAL A 65 -32.91 -42.47 -19.82
N PRO A 66 -32.92 -42.07 -21.10
CA PRO A 66 -32.54 -40.71 -21.47
C PRO A 66 -33.60 -39.77 -20.92
N GLN A 67 -33.29 -39.12 -19.79
CA GLN A 67 -34.08 -37.99 -19.32
C GLN A 67 -33.89 -36.85 -20.34
N PRO A 68 -34.97 -36.25 -20.87
CA PRO A 68 -34.84 -35.06 -21.67
C PRO A 68 -34.28 -33.94 -20.78
N THR A 69 -33.04 -33.55 -21.07
CA THR A 69 -32.43 -32.35 -20.49
C THR A 69 -33.15 -31.15 -21.07
N PHE A 70 -34.24 -30.72 -20.43
CA PHE A 70 -34.83 -29.41 -20.70
C PHE A 70 -33.94 -28.36 -20.03
N SER A 71 -32.90 -27.92 -20.73
CA SER A 71 -32.20 -26.68 -20.38
C SER A 71 -33.12 -25.51 -20.74
N LEU A 72 -33.87 -25.01 -19.76
CA LEU A 72 -34.55 -23.74 -19.92
C LEU A 72 -33.49 -22.64 -20.09
N PRO A 73 -33.55 -21.80 -21.12
CA PRO A 73 -32.68 -20.64 -21.19
C PRO A 73 -32.98 -19.74 -20.00
N ALA A 74 -31.95 -19.35 -19.25
CA ALA A 74 -32.06 -18.33 -18.21
C ALA A 74 -32.56 -17.03 -18.87
N THR A 75 -33.86 -16.74 -18.75
CA THR A 75 -34.43 -15.47 -19.15
C THR A 75 -33.92 -14.40 -18.19
N SER A 76 -32.86 -13.69 -18.57
CA SER A 76 -32.43 -12.48 -17.89
C SER A 76 -33.57 -11.46 -17.99
N VAL A 77 -34.32 -11.26 -16.91
CA VAL A 77 -35.35 -10.22 -16.87
C VAL A 77 -34.65 -8.86 -17.03
N PRO A 78 -35.10 -7.99 -17.94
CA PRO A 78 -34.53 -6.65 -18.08
C PRO A 78 -34.79 -5.86 -16.79
N ALA A 79 -33.77 -5.67 -15.97
CA ALA A 79 -33.83 -4.78 -14.80
C ALA A 79 -33.34 -3.39 -15.21
N ILE A 80 -34.17 -2.36 -14.97
CA ILE A 80 -33.77 -0.97 -15.14
C ILE A 80 -32.66 -0.68 -14.12
N PRO A 81 -31.47 -0.21 -14.53
CA PRO A 81 -30.41 0.10 -13.57
C PRO A 81 -30.77 1.28 -12.66
N GLU A 82 -30.52 1.13 -11.37
CA GLU A 82 -30.54 2.21 -10.37
C GLU A 82 -29.20 2.97 -10.42
N LYS A 83 -29.25 4.30 -10.50
CA LYS A 83 -28.06 5.14 -10.52
C LYS A 83 -27.66 5.51 -9.10
N ARG A 84 -26.42 5.22 -8.75
CA ARG A 84 -25.87 5.55 -7.44
C ARG A 84 -24.58 6.35 -7.55
N ARG A 85 -24.40 7.28 -6.63
CA ARG A 85 -23.15 8.01 -6.42
C ARG A 85 -22.28 7.23 -5.44
N LEU A 86 -21.08 6.88 -5.89
CA LEU A 86 -20.01 6.32 -5.07
C LEU A 86 -19.01 7.43 -4.72
N THR A 87 -18.99 7.83 -3.46
CA THR A 87 -18.09 8.88 -2.94
C THR A 87 -17.01 8.24 -2.07
N LEU A 88 -15.76 8.42 -2.44
CA LEU A 88 -14.59 7.99 -1.70
C LEU A 88 -13.92 9.21 -1.06
N GLU A 89 -13.71 9.15 0.24
CA GLU A 89 -13.02 10.17 1.03
C GLU A 89 -11.85 9.55 1.79
N PHE A 90 -10.65 10.13 1.66
CA PHE A 90 -9.45 9.66 2.35
C PHE A 90 -8.48 10.81 2.67
N PRO A 91 -7.64 10.68 3.70
CA PRO A 91 -6.61 11.67 4.00
C PRO A 91 -5.51 11.68 2.95
N GLU A 92 -5.15 12.87 2.44
CA GLU A 92 -3.99 13.00 1.54
C GLU A 92 -2.68 12.70 2.28
N LYS A 93 -2.61 13.11 3.56
CA LYS A 93 -1.41 13.05 4.38
C LYS A 93 -1.72 12.52 5.77
N ILE A 94 -0.93 11.56 6.23
CA ILE A 94 -1.03 11.00 7.59
C ILE A 94 0.34 11.05 8.25
N ARG A 95 0.40 11.31 9.56
CA ARG A 95 1.66 11.20 10.29
C ARG A 95 1.97 9.74 10.61
N VAL A 96 3.23 9.35 10.49
CA VAL A 96 3.68 8.00 10.90
C VAL A 96 3.31 7.75 12.37
N GLY A 97 2.64 6.62 12.61
CA GLY A 97 2.13 6.23 13.93
C GLY A 97 0.69 6.68 14.23
N ASP A 98 0.21 7.75 13.57
CA ASP A 98 -1.17 8.22 13.73
C ASP A 98 -2.12 7.35 12.88
N ALA A 99 -3.37 7.27 13.31
CA ALA A 99 -4.42 6.58 12.56
C ALA A 99 -5.43 7.60 12.02
N ASP A 100 -5.95 7.31 10.84
CA ASP A 100 -7.00 8.11 10.21
C ASP A 100 -8.02 7.20 9.51
N ILE A 101 -9.05 7.78 8.88
CA ILE A 101 -10.21 7.08 8.35
C ILE A 101 -10.31 7.27 6.83
N VAL A 102 -10.42 6.16 6.12
CA VAL A 102 -10.90 6.11 4.73
C VAL A 102 -12.39 5.76 4.76
N ARG A 103 -13.22 6.54 4.06
CA ARG A 103 -14.66 6.33 3.96
C ARG A 103 -15.09 6.14 2.52
N LEU A 104 -15.93 5.13 2.29
CA LEU A 104 -16.65 4.94 1.04
C LEU A 104 -18.15 5.05 1.32
N THR A 105 -18.83 5.92 0.60
CA THR A 105 -20.27 6.14 0.69
C THR A 105 -20.91 5.81 -0.65
N LEU A 106 -21.93 4.96 -0.62
CA LEU A 106 -22.76 4.62 -1.77
C LEU A 106 -24.16 5.16 -1.53
N GLU A 107 -24.55 6.19 -2.26
CA GLU A 107 -25.82 6.92 -2.13
C GLU A 107 -26.62 6.87 -3.45
N VAL A 108 -27.94 6.94 -3.38
CA VAL A 108 -28.79 6.97 -4.57
C VAL A 108 -28.75 8.36 -5.21
N ASP A 109 -28.52 8.42 -6.52
CA ASP A 109 -28.37 9.67 -7.27
C ASP A 109 -29.26 9.64 -8.52
N ASP A 110 -30.56 9.43 -8.30
CA ASP A 110 -31.56 9.31 -9.38
C ASP A 110 -31.66 10.57 -10.25
N LEU A 111 -31.38 11.74 -9.66
CA LEU A 111 -31.50 13.04 -10.32
C LEU A 111 -30.14 13.64 -10.73
N GLY A 112 -29.03 12.97 -10.44
CA GLY A 112 -27.67 13.48 -10.74
C GLY A 112 -27.27 14.71 -9.92
N ASN A 113 -27.93 14.95 -8.78
CA ASN A 113 -27.77 16.16 -7.97
C ASN A 113 -26.84 15.96 -6.78
N VAL A 114 -26.42 14.71 -6.48
CA VAL A 114 -25.55 14.43 -5.35
C VAL A 114 -24.12 14.88 -5.69
N THR A 115 -23.66 15.93 -5.03
CA THR A 115 -22.30 16.45 -5.18
C THR A 115 -21.37 15.80 -4.14
N PRO A 116 -20.26 15.17 -4.55
CA PRO A 116 -19.26 14.63 -3.63
C PRO A 116 -18.72 15.76 -2.74
N THR A 117 -18.94 15.65 -1.43
CA THR A 117 -18.54 16.67 -0.46
C THR A 117 -17.70 16.02 0.63
N ALA A 118 -16.60 16.67 1.01
CA ALA A 118 -15.78 16.23 2.12
C ALA A 118 -16.54 16.41 3.42
N VAL A 119 -16.56 15.37 4.26
CA VAL A 119 -17.12 15.47 5.60
C VAL A 119 -16.01 15.76 6.62
N ILE A 120 -14.77 15.38 6.29
CA ILE A 120 -13.57 15.64 7.07
C ILE A 120 -12.74 16.68 6.34
N GLU A 121 -12.40 17.77 7.03
CA GLU A 121 -11.58 18.85 6.47
C GLU A 121 -10.19 18.34 6.10
N GLY A 122 -9.73 18.68 4.89
CA GLY A 122 -8.41 18.30 4.38
C GLY A 122 -8.35 16.93 3.71
N ASN A 123 -9.44 16.16 3.69
CA ASN A 123 -9.50 14.90 2.95
C ASN A 123 -9.73 15.12 1.45
N VAL A 124 -9.15 14.23 0.66
CA VAL A 124 -9.41 14.13 -0.77
C VAL A 124 -10.74 13.42 -0.97
N VAL A 125 -11.57 13.96 -1.87
CA VAL A 125 -12.86 13.38 -2.21
C VAL A 125 -12.92 13.09 -3.70
N THR A 126 -13.25 11.83 -4.02
CA THR A 126 -13.52 11.37 -5.37
C THR A 126 -14.96 10.90 -5.45
N GLY A 127 -15.66 11.22 -6.55
CA GLY A 127 -17.03 10.79 -6.76
C GLY A 127 -17.23 10.18 -8.13
N GLU A 128 -17.87 9.02 -8.18
CA GLU A 128 -18.16 8.24 -9.39
C GLU A 128 -19.67 7.93 -9.44
N VAL A 129 -20.31 8.00 -10.62
CA VAL A 129 -21.67 7.46 -10.79
C VAL A 129 -21.55 6.01 -11.24
N ILE A 130 -22.20 5.11 -10.52
CA ILE A 130 -22.29 3.69 -10.87
C ILE A 130 -23.75 3.30 -11.14
N GLU A 131 -23.95 2.35 -12.04
CA GLU A 131 -25.27 1.80 -12.38
C GLU A 131 -25.41 0.38 -11.83
N ILE A 132 -26.41 0.18 -10.97
CA ILE A 132 -26.68 -1.09 -10.29
C ILE A 132 -27.98 -1.70 -10.85
N PRO A 133 -27.97 -2.93 -11.36
CA PRO A 133 -29.21 -3.59 -11.79
C PRO A 133 -30.25 -3.66 -10.66
N ASN A 134 -31.46 -3.15 -10.91
CA ASN A 134 -32.58 -3.24 -9.95
C ASN A 134 -33.16 -4.67 -9.93
N LEU A 135 -32.47 -5.56 -9.23
CA LEU A 135 -32.84 -6.97 -9.09
C LEU A 135 -33.35 -7.29 -7.67
N TYR A 136 -33.72 -6.29 -6.88
CA TYR A 136 -34.08 -6.49 -5.46
C TYR A 136 -35.33 -7.34 -5.24
N GLU A 137 -36.20 -7.48 -6.24
CA GLU A 137 -37.38 -8.35 -6.15
C GLU A 137 -36.99 -9.84 -6.21
N THR A 138 -36.09 -10.20 -7.14
CA THR A 138 -35.71 -11.58 -7.43
C THR A 138 -34.43 -12.03 -6.73
N HIS A 139 -33.55 -11.10 -6.36
CA HIS A 139 -32.25 -11.38 -5.74
C HIS A 139 -32.07 -10.64 -4.42
N HIS A 140 -31.28 -11.21 -3.52
CA HIS A 140 -30.63 -10.48 -2.45
C HIS A 140 -29.36 -9.84 -3.01
N VAL A 141 -29.28 -8.52 -2.96
CA VAL A 141 -28.12 -7.76 -3.43
C VAL A 141 -27.25 -7.44 -2.21
N ILE A 142 -25.98 -7.84 -2.26
CA ILE A 142 -24.99 -7.59 -1.22
C ILE A 142 -23.86 -6.79 -1.85
N VAL A 143 -23.46 -5.71 -1.18
CA VAL A 143 -22.29 -4.92 -1.56
C VAL A 143 -21.13 -5.38 -0.73
N GLU A 144 -20.05 -5.77 -1.40
CA GLU A 144 -18.78 -6.08 -0.77
C GLU A 144 -17.77 -5.00 -1.15
N SER A 145 -17.04 -4.49 -0.16
CA SER A 145 -15.97 -3.52 -0.38
C SER A 145 -14.67 -4.03 0.22
N LYS A 146 -13.57 -3.78 -0.47
CA LYS A 146 -12.23 -4.17 -0.01
C LYS A 146 -11.24 -3.07 -0.30
N PHE A 147 -10.49 -2.67 0.73
CA PHE A 147 -9.38 -1.75 0.55
C PHE A 147 -8.07 -2.53 0.52
N ASP A 148 -7.39 -2.51 -0.63
CA ASP A 148 -6.13 -3.22 -0.84
C ASP A 148 -4.99 -2.22 -0.99
N VAL A 149 -4.06 -2.23 -0.04
CA VAL A 149 -2.93 -1.30 0.01
C VAL A 149 -1.74 -1.98 0.66
N ALA A 150 -0.58 -1.89 0.02
CA ALA A 150 0.66 -2.48 0.53
C ALA A 150 1.35 -1.52 1.52
N GLY A 151 1.96 -2.06 2.57
CA GLY A 151 2.78 -1.31 3.52
C GLY A 151 2.02 -0.43 4.52
N LEU A 152 0.70 -0.32 4.39
CA LEU A 152 -0.17 0.44 5.29
C LEU A 152 -0.94 -0.53 6.20
N GLN A 153 -1.01 -0.25 7.51
CA GLN A 153 -1.85 -1.05 8.39
C GLN A 153 -3.32 -0.62 8.21
N VAL A 154 -4.18 -1.56 7.83
CA VAL A 154 -5.60 -1.31 7.57
C VAL A 154 -6.47 -2.14 8.51
N SER A 155 -7.51 -1.52 9.06
CA SER A 155 -8.51 -2.18 9.91
C SER A 155 -9.93 -1.77 9.52
N PRO A 156 -10.83 -2.70 9.16
CA PRO A 156 -10.57 -4.13 8.99
C PRO A 156 -9.70 -4.40 7.76
N ALA A 157 -8.86 -5.43 7.81
CA ALA A 157 -8.03 -5.85 6.66
C ALA A 157 -8.82 -6.66 5.61
N GLU A 158 -9.91 -7.28 6.04
CA GLU A 158 -10.78 -8.10 5.20
C GLU A 158 -11.79 -7.25 4.42
N SER A 159 -12.51 -7.89 3.50
CA SER A 159 -13.65 -7.29 2.83
C SER A 159 -14.82 -7.07 3.79
N ILE A 160 -15.50 -5.93 3.65
CA ILE A 160 -16.71 -5.59 4.40
C ILE A 160 -17.91 -5.79 3.48
N SER A 161 -18.84 -6.66 3.89
CA SER A 161 -20.06 -6.96 3.14
C SER A 161 -21.30 -6.43 3.85
N GLN A 162 -22.18 -5.75 3.12
CA GLN A 162 -23.45 -5.20 3.62
C GLN A 162 -24.57 -5.44 2.61
N THR A 163 -25.76 -5.81 3.08
CA THR A 163 -26.94 -5.96 2.22
C THR A 163 -27.39 -4.62 1.67
N LEU A 164 -27.69 -4.58 0.37
CA LEU A 164 -28.20 -3.41 -0.34
C LEU A 164 -29.71 -3.48 -0.47
N SER A 165 -30.42 -2.50 0.09
CA SER A 165 -31.84 -2.29 -0.19
C SER A 165 -32.05 -1.15 -1.19
N PRO A 166 -33.19 -1.12 -1.90
CA PRO A 166 -33.56 0.01 -2.75
C PRO A 166 -33.53 1.32 -1.95
N GLY A 167 -32.97 2.39 -2.50
CA GLY A 167 -32.93 3.70 -1.82
C GLY A 167 -31.96 3.81 -0.64
N GLN A 168 -31.32 2.72 -0.21
CA GLN A 168 -30.48 2.70 0.99
C GLN A 168 -29.09 3.25 0.71
N THR A 169 -28.64 4.19 1.55
CA THR A 169 -27.24 4.64 1.59
C THR A 169 -26.39 3.68 2.41
N LEU A 170 -25.24 3.26 1.87
CA LEU A 170 -24.25 2.45 2.58
C LEU A 170 -22.98 3.27 2.87
N ASN A 171 -22.38 3.01 4.02
CA ASN A 171 -21.10 3.59 4.42
C ASN A 171 -20.14 2.48 4.85
N PHE A 172 -18.92 2.54 4.34
CA PHE A 172 -17.82 1.65 4.69
C PHE A 172 -16.67 2.47 5.24
N PHE A 173 -16.00 1.94 6.26
CA PHE A 173 -14.94 2.64 6.98
C PHE A 173 -13.74 1.73 7.16
N TRP A 174 -12.56 2.28 6.90
CA TRP A 174 -11.28 1.65 7.21
C TRP A 174 -10.44 2.61 8.03
N SER A 175 -9.90 2.14 9.14
CA SER A 175 -8.83 2.84 9.84
C SER A 175 -7.50 2.47 9.21
N VAL A 176 -6.72 3.50 8.86
CA VAL A 176 -5.41 3.36 8.22
C VAL A 176 -4.33 3.94 9.11
N ARG A 177 -3.21 3.22 9.27
CA ARG A 177 -2.06 3.67 10.08
C ARG A 177 -0.73 3.35 9.39
N PRO A 178 0.02 4.37 8.94
CA PRO A 178 1.35 4.15 8.37
C PRO A 178 2.40 3.87 9.45
N GLN A 179 3.26 2.89 9.19
CA GLN A 179 4.39 2.53 10.06
C GLN A 179 5.70 3.22 9.63
N GLU A 180 5.82 3.56 8.36
CA GLU A 180 6.99 4.22 7.79
C GLU A 180 6.59 5.44 6.95
N THR A 181 7.52 6.38 6.78
CA THR A 181 7.31 7.53 5.88
C THR A 181 7.39 7.09 4.43
N GLY A 182 6.50 7.59 3.58
CA GLY A 182 6.48 7.27 2.15
C GLY A 182 5.12 7.51 1.52
N VAL A 183 5.00 7.23 0.23
CA VAL A 183 3.72 7.31 -0.48
C VAL A 183 3.16 5.90 -0.61
N TYR A 184 1.96 5.70 -0.06
CA TYR A 184 1.22 4.45 -0.13
C TYR A 184 0.19 4.54 -1.25
N ARG A 185 0.19 3.55 -2.14
CA ARG A 185 -0.77 3.43 -3.22
C ARG A 185 -1.60 2.18 -3.03
N GLY A 186 -2.92 2.36 -3.02
CA GLY A 186 -3.89 1.29 -2.86
C GLY A 186 -5.00 1.38 -3.90
N THR A 187 -5.83 0.35 -3.91
CA THR A 187 -7.07 0.31 -4.69
C THR A 187 -8.21 -0.08 -3.77
N LEU A 188 -9.28 0.72 -3.81
CA LEU A 188 -10.53 0.40 -3.17
C LEU A 188 -11.46 -0.25 -4.19
N TRP A 189 -11.82 -1.49 -3.94
CA TRP A 189 -12.69 -2.30 -4.77
C TRP A 189 -14.11 -2.30 -4.23
N LEU A 190 -15.08 -2.21 -5.14
CA LEU A 190 -16.49 -2.42 -4.86
C LEU A 190 -17.03 -3.54 -5.74
N PHE A 191 -17.59 -4.56 -5.10
CA PHE A 191 -18.25 -5.69 -5.74
C PHE A 191 -19.73 -5.74 -5.36
N LEU A 192 -20.55 -6.24 -6.28
CA LEU A 192 -21.92 -6.62 -6.02
C LEU A 192 -22.06 -8.13 -6.11
N HIS A 193 -22.70 -8.70 -5.11
CA HIS A 193 -23.08 -10.10 -5.05
C HIS A 193 -24.60 -10.18 -5.17
N PHE A 194 -25.09 -10.94 -6.13
CA PHE A 194 -26.50 -11.20 -6.35
C PHE A 194 -26.76 -12.65 -5.98
N VAL A 195 -27.67 -12.89 -5.04
CA VAL A 195 -28.10 -14.23 -4.64
C VAL A 195 -29.57 -14.39 -5.02
N ASP A 196 -29.88 -15.30 -5.94
CA ASP A 196 -31.27 -15.57 -6.35
C ASP A 196 -32.09 -16.11 -5.17
N LYS A 197 -33.28 -15.54 -4.94
CA LYS A 197 -34.12 -15.90 -3.77
C LYS A 197 -34.78 -17.28 -3.89
N LEU A 198 -34.92 -17.81 -5.10
CA LEU A 198 -35.57 -19.09 -5.37
C LEU A 198 -34.55 -20.22 -5.54
N SER A 199 -33.53 -20.01 -6.36
CA SER A 199 -32.51 -21.03 -6.66
C SER A 199 -31.32 -21.01 -5.70
N GLY A 200 -31.05 -19.86 -5.07
CA GLY A 200 -29.82 -19.64 -4.29
C GLY A 200 -28.57 -19.45 -5.15
N GLU A 201 -28.71 -19.32 -6.48
CA GLU A 201 -27.58 -19.09 -7.38
C GLU A 201 -26.91 -17.74 -7.06
N GLU A 202 -25.58 -17.75 -6.99
CA GLU A 202 -24.77 -16.57 -6.67
C GLU A 202 -24.03 -16.03 -7.90
N SER A 203 -24.05 -14.72 -8.07
CA SER A 203 -23.31 -14.02 -9.11
C SER A 203 -22.56 -12.83 -8.51
N ARG A 204 -21.26 -12.72 -8.79
CA ARG A 204 -20.39 -11.64 -8.31
C ARG A 204 -19.92 -10.76 -9.46
N LYS A 205 -20.06 -9.45 -9.32
CA LYS A 205 -19.68 -8.45 -10.32
C LYS A 205 -18.83 -7.33 -9.71
N THR A 206 -17.68 -7.03 -10.29
CA THR A 206 -16.91 -5.82 -9.97
C THR A 206 -17.59 -4.59 -10.55
N VAL A 207 -17.79 -3.56 -9.74
CA VAL A 207 -18.51 -2.35 -10.16
C VAL A 207 -17.63 -1.11 -10.17
N SER A 208 -16.69 -0.99 -9.23
CA SER A 208 -15.74 0.13 -9.21
C SER A 208 -14.39 -0.31 -8.62
N ALA A 209 -13.34 0.37 -9.06
CA ALA A 209 -11.97 0.24 -8.59
C ALA A 209 -11.33 1.64 -8.55
N GLN A 210 -11.26 2.24 -7.36
CA GLN A 210 -10.75 3.59 -7.18
C GLN A 210 -9.34 3.56 -6.60
N ILE A 211 -8.42 4.32 -7.20
CA ILE A 211 -7.05 4.43 -6.73
C ILE A 211 -7.00 5.39 -5.55
N VAL A 212 -6.29 5.00 -4.50
CA VAL A 212 -6.05 5.79 -3.28
C VAL A 212 -4.55 6.02 -3.16
N GLU A 213 -4.14 7.27 -2.97
CA GLU A 213 -2.76 7.65 -2.70
C GLU A 213 -2.67 8.42 -1.39
N ILE A 214 -1.91 7.91 -0.43
CA ILE A 214 -1.77 8.48 0.92
C ILE A 214 -0.28 8.71 1.19
N GLU A 215 0.11 9.94 1.50
CA GLU A 215 1.49 10.26 1.88
C GLU A 215 1.67 10.21 3.41
N ALA A 216 2.57 9.35 3.88
CA ALA A 216 2.97 9.32 5.28
C ALA A 216 4.19 10.21 5.56
N VAL A 217 4.01 11.16 6.46
CA VAL A 217 5.00 12.15 6.85
C VAL A 217 5.44 11.95 8.30
N ASN A 218 6.65 12.40 8.66
CA ASN A 218 7.07 12.42 10.07
C ASN A 218 6.57 13.68 10.79
N PHE A 219 6.85 13.80 12.09
CA PHE A 219 6.42 14.93 12.92
C PHE A 219 6.80 16.32 12.36
N PHE A 220 7.88 16.41 11.59
CA PHE A 220 8.36 17.66 10.97
C PHE A 220 7.99 17.78 9.49
N GLY A 221 7.26 16.83 8.91
CA GLY A 221 6.97 16.79 7.47
C GLY A 221 8.20 16.48 6.59
N LEU A 222 9.31 16.04 7.18
CA LEU A 222 10.58 15.82 6.50
C LEU A 222 10.65 14.37 5.98
N SER A 223 11.21 14.16 4.80
CA SER A 223 11.46 12.81 4.30
C SER A 223 12.55 12.10 5.10
N ALA A 224 12.48 10.77 5.21
CA ALA A 224 13.53 9.97 5.87
C ALA A 224 14.92 10.20 5.26
N ASN A 225 14.98 10.43 3.95
CA ASN A 225 16.23 10.71 3.23
C ASN A 225 16.87 12.03 3.66
N LEU A 226 16.06 13.06 3.91
CA LEU A 226 16.54 14.35 4.38
C LEU A 226 17.13 14.24 5.79
N VAL A 227 16.44 13.53 6.69
CA VAL A 227 16.93 13.30 8.07
C VAL A 227 18.25 12.52 8.07
N ARG A 228 18.36 11.47 7.25
CA ARG A 228 19.62 10.71 7.08
C ARG A 228 20.74 11.58 6.52
N GLY A 229 20.44 12.43 5.53
CA GLY A 229 21.41 13.37 4.95
C GLY A 229 21.92 14.38 5.96
N MET A 230 21.02 14.99 6.74
CA MET A 230 21.40 15.91 7.82
C MET A 230 22.22 15.22 8.90
N GLY A 231 21.85 13.99 9.29
CA GLY A 231 22.61 13.17 10.22
C GLY A 231 24.04 12.93 9.73
N ALA A 232 24.22 12.51 8.49
CA ALA A 232 25.53 12.27 7.89
C ALA A 232 26.40 13.53 7.85
N VAL A 233 25.85 14.66 7.41
CA VAL A 233 26.55 15.96 7.40
C VAL A 233 26.93 16.37 8.83
N GLY A 234 26.00 16.24 9.77
CA GLY A 234 26.23 16.52 11.19
C GLY A 234 27.37 15.67 11.78
N SER A 235 27.42 14.37 11.45
CA SER A 235 28.49 13.48 11.91
C SER A 235 29.86 13.85 11.35
N VAL A 236 29.95 14.22 10.07
CA VAL A 236 31.21 14.68 9.45
C VAL A 236 31.68 15.98 10.11
N VAL A 237 30.80 16.96 10.24
CA VAL A 237 31.11 18.24 10.89
C VAL A 237 31.53 18.02 12.35
N GLY A 238 30.79 17.19 13.08
CA GLY A 238 31.10 16.84 14.47
C GLY A 238 32.48 16.20 14.62
N THR A 239 32.86 15.32 13.68
CA THR A 239 34.17 14.67 13.67
C THR A 239 35.29 15.68 13.39
N VAL A 240 35.09 16.60 12.44
CA VAL A 240 36.08 17.65 12.12
C VAL A 240 36.27 18.61 13.29
N VAL A 241 35.19 18.99 13.97
CA VAL A 241 35.25 19.87 15.15
C VAL A 241 35.87 19.16 16.35
N GLY A 242 35.58 17.88 16.53
CA GLY A 242 36.10 17.07 17.65
C GLY A 242 37.56 16.66 17.51
N PHE A 243 38.18 16.88 16.34
CA PHE A 243 39.58 16.50 16.12
C PHE A 243 40.55 17.54 16.70
N PRO A 244 41.68 17.11 17.33
CA PRO A 244 42.66 18.00 17.96
C PRO A 244 43.35 19.01 17.02
N PHE A 245 43.13 18.93 15.70
CA PHE A 245 43.63 19.90 14.72
C PHE A 245 42.64 21.02 14.39
N PHE A 246 41.43 21.02 14.97
CA PHE A 246 40.41 22.04 14.68
C PHE A 246 40.90 23.46 14.98
N GLU A 247 41.63 23.64 16.07
CA GLU A 247 42.23 24.92 16.44
C GLU A 247 43.17 25.48 15.36
N ASP A 248 43.91 24.60 14.69
CA ASP A 248 44.84 24.98 13.61
C ASP A 248 44.10 25.39 12.34
N ILE A 249 42.99 24.72 12.01
CA ILE A 249 42.12 25.08 10.88
C ILE A 249 41.49 26.47 11.12
N VAL A 250 40.95 26.71 12.31
CA VAL A 250 40.34 28.00 12.67
C VAL A 250 41.37 29.13 12.63
N LYS A 251 42.56 28.92 13.21
CA LYS A 251 43.67 29.88 13.14
C LYS A 251 44.10 30.17 11.71
N PHE A 252 44.18 29.17 10.84
CA PHE A 252 44.57 29.34 9.44
C PHE A 252 43.53 30.17 8.65
N ILE A 253 42.23 29.90 8.83
CA ILE A 253 41.15 30.62 8.13
C ILE A 253 41.10 32.09 8.59
N PHE A 254 41.17 32.35 9.89
CA PHE A 254 41.18 33.73 10.41
C PHE A 254 42.44 34.50 9.98
N LYS A 255 43.61 33.83 9.93
CA LYS A 255 44.85 34.44 9.44
C LYS A 255 44.80 34.78 7.95
N ARG A 256 44.03 34.02 7.15
CA ARG A 256 43.84 34.30 5.73
C ARG A 256 42.90 35.48 5.49
N ARG A 257 41.89 35.66 6.35
CA ARG A 257 40.91 36.76 6.25
C ARG A 257 41.47 38.12 6.69
N GLY A 258 42.41 38.13 7.62
CA GLY A 258 43.15 39.36 8.01
C GLY A 258 44.15 39.88 6.97
N ARG A 259 44.37 39.15 5.86
CA ARG A 259 45.33 39.51 4.81
C ARG A 259 44.70 40.21 3.60
N VAL A 260 43.39 40.43 3.63
CA VAL A 260 42.61 41.06 2.53
C VAL A 260 42.27 42.53 2.84
N HIS A 261 42.84 43.10 3.91
CA HIS A 261 42.60 44.51 4.30
C HIS A 261 43.89 45.33 4.49
N ASN A 262 44.99 44.94 3.83
CA ASN A 262 46.18 45.76 3.67
C ASN A 262 46.61 45.74 2.21
#